data_AF-A0A3P7P6R7-F1
#
_entry.id   AF-A0A3P7P6R7-F1
#
_cell.length_a   1.000
_cell.length_b   1.000
_cell.length_c   1.000
_cell.angle_alpha   90.00
_cell.angle_beta   90.00
_cell.angle_gamma   90.00
#
_symmetry.space_group_name_H-M   'P 1'
#
loop_
_entity.id
_entity.type
_entity.pdbx_description
1 polymer ?
#
loop_
_entity_poly.entity_id
_entity_poly.type
_entity_poly.pdbx_seq_one_letter_code
_entity_poly.pdbx_strand_id
1 'polypeptide(L)' 'MSSPLRVLVTGAAGQIGYSLVLQIAKGDVFGKDTPVTLVLLDIPPMATVLEGVQFELQDCALPTLHGKY' A
#
# COMPACT_ATOMS: atom_id res chain seq x y z
N MET A 1 5.32 9.63 -18.88
CA MET A 1 5.31 9.05 -17.52
C MET A 1 4.96 7.58 -17.66
N SER A 2 5.74 6.67 -17.07
CA SER A 2 5.37 5.26 -17.01
C SER A 2 4.12 5.09 -16.15
N SER A 3 3.27 4.14 -16.51
CA SER A 3 2.14 3.75 -15.66
C SER A 3 2.64 3.26 -14.30
N PRO A 4 2.00 3.61 -13.17
CA PRO A 4 2.37 3.10 -11.86
C PRO A 4 2.40 1.57 -11.82
N LEU A 5 3.39 1.00 -11.14
CA LEU A 5 3.46 -0.44 -10.90
C LEU A 5 2.32 -0.85 -9.95
N ARG A 6 1.48 -1.78 -10.38
CA ARG A 6 0.38 -2.31 -9.56
C ARG A 6 0.88 -3.47 -8.70
N VAL A 7 0.73 -3.35 -7.38
CA VAL A 7 1.22 -4.34 -6.41
C VAL A 7 0.07 -4.83 -5.54
N LEU A 8 -0.24 -6.13 -5.63
CA LEU A 8 -1.22 -6.79 -4.76
C LEU A 8 -0.53 -7.30 -3.49
N VAL A 9 -1.06 -6.93 -2.33
CA VAL A 9 -0.62 -7.46 -1.03
C VAL A 9 -1.79 -8.18 -0.36
N THR A 10 -1.64 -9.49 -0.17
CA THR A 10 -2.61 -10.32 0.56
C THR A 10 -2.26 -10.38 2.04
N GLY A 11 -3.26 -10.47 2.93
CA GLY A 11 -3.01 -10.42 4.38
C GLY A 11 -2.49 -9.04 4.80
N ALA A 12 -2.90 -8.00 4.08
CA ALA A 12 -2.38 -6.63 4.25
C ALA A 12 -2.75 -6.01 5.62
N ALA A 13 -3.81 -6.49 6.27
CA ALA A 13 -4.17 -6.07 7.63
C ALA A 13 -3.40 -6.84 8.72
N GLY A 14 -2.65 -7.89 8.36
CA GLY A 14 -1.77 -8.61 9.28
C GLY A 14 -0.50 -7.82 9.63
N GLN A 15 0.18 -8.23 10.70
CA GLN A 15 1.38 -7.52 11.21
C GLN A 15 2.51 -7.37 10.17
N ILE A 16 2.73 -8.41 9.35
CA ILE A 16 3.71 -8.36 8.26
C ILE A 16 3.23 -7.43 7.15
N GLY A 17 1.96 -7.57 6.74
CA GLY A 17 1.33 -6.73 5.72
C GLY A 17 1.43 -5.25 6.08
N TYR A 18 1.00 -4.90 7.30
CA TYR A 18 1.05 -3.55 7.86
C TYR A 18 2.46 -2.93 7.79
N SER A 19 3.49 -3.69 8.18
CA SER A 19 4.88 -3.20 8.12
C SER A 19 5.39 -3.09 6.67
N LEU A 20 4.98 -4.00 5.79
CA LEU A 20 5.46 -4.10 4.41
C LEU A 20 4.86 -3.04 3.49
N VAL A 21 3.55 -2.76 3.61
CA VAL A 21 2.84 -1.83 2.69
C VAL A 21 3.44 -0.43 2.74
N LEU A 22 3.87 0.04 3.91
CA LEU A 22 4.52 1.34 4.06
C LEU A 22 5.90 1.37 3.38
N GLN A 23 6.68 0.29 3.48
CA GLN A 23 8.00 0.20 2.83
C GLN A 23 7.88 0.18 1.30
N ILE A 24 6.88 -0.53 0.77
CA ILE A 24 6.56 -0.51 -0.67
C ILE A 24 6.14 0.91 -1.07
N ALA A 25 5.21 1.51 -0.34
CA ALA A 25 4.69 2.84 -0.63
C ALA A 25 5.76 3.93 -0.56
N LYS A 26 6.77 3.80 0.32
CA LYS A 26 7.94 4.71 0.42
C LYS A 26 8.94 4.59 -0.73
N GLY A 27 8.86 3.52 -1.52
CA GLY A 27 9.84 3.22 -2.57
C GLY A 27 11.08 2.45 -2.09
N ASP A 28 11.09 1.88 -0.88
CA ASP A 28 12.22 1.11 -0.37
C ASP A 28 12.39 -0.24 -1.11
N VAL A 29 11.32 -0.74 -1.71
CA VAL A 29 11.30 -2.03 -2.43
C VAL A 29 11.58 -1.87 -3.92
N PHE A 30 10.96 -0.88 -4.57
CA PHE A 30 10.99 -0.70 -6.03
C PHE A 30 11.77 0.54 -6.50
N GLY A 31 12.34 1.31 -5.57
CA GLY A 31 13.05 2.57 -5.84
C GLY A 31 12.17 3.81 -5.61
N LYS A 32 12.82 4.91 -5.21
CA LYS A 32 12.17 6.18 -4.84
C LYS A 32 11.56 6.96 -6.01
N ASP A 33 11.90 6.57 -7.23
CA ASP A 33 11.39 7.18 -8.46
C ASP A 33 10.34 6.29 -9.16
N THR A 34 10.00 5.14 -8.57
CA THR A 34 9.05 4.19 -9.14
C THR A 34 7.65 4.45 -8.57
N PRO A 35 6.71 5.00 -9.35
CA PRO A 35 5.32 5.17 -8.89
C PRO A 35 4.66 3.81 -8.70
N VAL A 36 3.96 3.61 -7.58
CA VAL A 36 3.25 2.36 -7.25
C VAL A 36 1.78 2.60 -6.96
N THR A 37 0.93 1.62 -7.27
CA THR A 37 -0.46 1.53 -6.81
C THR A 37 -0.61 0.26 -6.00
N LEU A 38 -0.94 0.41 -4.72
CA LEU A 38 -1.20 -0.72 -3.83
C LEU A 38 -2.64 -1.21 -4.00
N VAL A 39 -2.78 -2.52 -4.10
CA VAL A 39 -4.06 -3.22 -3.99
C VAL A 39 -3.98 -4.07 -2.74
N LEU A 40 -4.76 -3.71 -1.72
CA LEU A 40 -4.75 -4.39 -0.44
C LEU A 40 -5.88 -5.41 -0.41
N LEU A 41 -5.56 -6.66 -0.04
CA LEU A 41 -6.52 -7.75 0.05
C LEU A 41 -6.39 -8.45 1.39
N ASP A 42 -7.52 -8.70 2.03
CA ASP A 42 -7.60 -9.52 3.24
C ASP A 42 -8.93 -10.26 3.31
N ILE A 43 -9.07 -11.13 4.31
CA ILE A 43 -10.32 -11.85 4.58
C ILE A 43 -11.41 -10.91 5.10
N PRO A 44 -12.71 -11.24 4.91
CA PRO A 44 -13.81 -10.35 5.30
C PRO A 44 -13.78 -9.84 6.75
N PRO A 45 -13.37 -10.62 7.77
CA PRO A 45 -13.25 -10.13 9.15
C PRO A 45 -12.23 -9.00 9.34
N MET A 46 -11.29 -8.83 8.41
CA MET A 46 -10.23 -7.82 8.48
C MET A 46 -10.58 -6.53 7.74
N ALA A 47 -11.79 -6.41 7.17
CA ALA A 47 -12.18 -5.26 6.34
C ALA A 47 -11.98 -3.91 7.05
N THR A 48 -12.42 -3.77 8.30
CA THR A 48 -12.25 -2.52 9.07
C THR A 48 -10.78 -2.21 9.37
N VAL A 49 -9.95 -3.22 9.62
CA VAL A 49 -8.51 -3.02 9.82
C VAL A 49 -7.85 -2.59 8.51
N LEU A 50 -8.24 -3.23 7.39
CA LEU A 50 -7.75 -2.91 6.06
C LEU A 50 -8.09 -1.46 5.65
N GLU A 51 -9.29 -0.98 5.98
CA GLU A 51 -9.68 0.42 5.83
C GLU A 51 -8.79 1.35 6.67
N GLY A 52 -8.49 0.97 7.92
CA GLY A 52 -7.52 1.71 8.75
C GLY A 52 -6.13 1.81 8.11
N VAL A 53 -5.62 0.71 7.55
CA VAL A 53 -4.34 0.71 6.81
C VAL A 53 -4.39 1.63 5.60
N GLN A 54 -5.52 1.67 4.88
CA GLN A 54 -5.72 2.57 3.76
C GLN A 54 -5.68 4.04 4.21
N PHE A 55 -6.33 4.40 5.31
CA PHE A 55 -6.30 5.76 5.86
C PHE A 55 -4.89 6.17 6.31
N GLU A 56 -4.15 5.30 6.99
CA GLU A 56 -2.77 5.61 7.39
C GLU A 56 -1.84 5.82 6.18
N LEU A 57 -2.01 5.04 5.12
CA LEU A 57 -1.26 5.22 3.87
C LEU A 57 -1.61 6.55 3.18
N GLN A 58 -2.87 6.99 3.24
CA GLN A 58 -3.31 8.29 2.73
C GLN A 58 -2.66 9.44 3.51
N ASP A 59 -2.66 9.34 4.84
CA ASP A 59 -2.11 10.37 5.74
C ASP A 59 -0.59 10.54 5.58
N CYS A 60 0.12 9.50 5.15
CA CYS A 60 1.56 9.59 4.88
C CYS A 60 1.92 10.48 3.68
N ALA A 61 0.96 10.80 2.79
CA ALA A 61 1.14 11.67 1.63
C ALA A 61 2.40 11.34 0.78
N LEU A 62 2.65 10.04 0.58
CA LEU A 62 3.89 9.57 -0.05
C LEU A 62 3.91 9.89 -1.56
N PRO A 63 4.97 10.52 -2.08
CA PRO A 63 5.03 10.96 -3.48
C PRO A 63 5.04 9.79 -4.47
N THR A 64 5.46 8.60 -4.02
CA THR A 64 5.55 7.36 -4.79
C THR A 64 4.24 6.57 -4.80
N LEU A 65 3.26 6.89 -3.95
CA LEU A 65 2.00 6.15 -3.85
C LEU A 65 0.90 6.83 -4.66
N HIS A 66 0.45 6.17 -5.72
CA HIS A 66 -0.52 6.68 -6.68
C HIS A 66 -1.78 5.80 -6.76
N GLY A 67 -2.90 6.43 -7.12
CA GLY A 67 -4.19 5.77 -7.36
C GLY A 67 -5.24 6.17 -6.33
N LYS A 68 -6.46 5.66 -6.52
CA LYS A 68 -7.48 5.67 -5.47
C LYS A 68 -7.28 4.39 -4.66
N TYR A 69 -6.74 4.58 -3.47
CA TYR A 69 -6.51 3.55 -2.46
C TYR A 69 -7.86 3.08 -1.93
#